data_AF-A0AAW2C2C3-F1
#
_entry.id   AF-A0AAW2C2C3-F1
#
_cell.length_a   1.000
_cell.length_b   1.000
_cell.length_c   1.000
_cell.angle_alpha   90.00
_cell.angle_beta   90.00
_cell.angle_gamma   90.00
#
_symmetry.space_group_name_H-M   'P 1'
#
loop_
_entity.id
_entity.type
_entity.pdbx_description
1 polymer ?
#
loop_
_entity_poly.entity_id
_entity_poly.type
_entity_poly.pdbx_seq_one_letter_code
_entity_poly.pdbx_strand_id
1 'polypeptide(L)'
;MPTDPKLYDGGHFIRVQISIDLSLPLCRGRLISVGEGKQVWISFKYERLPNLCYWCGRLTHDDIDCELWIDSEGTLTLEQREFGPNLRAPPFVAARKSVIKVPRFYPTKKKMSLGTSVHCVPCRKDGSGKGKAPAPKQS
;
A
#
# COMPACT_ATOMS: atom_id res chain seq x y z
N MET A 1 31.71 -4.35 -2.52
CA MET A 1 30.36 -3.93 -2.97
C MET A 1 30.48 -2.57 -3.63
N PRO A 2 30.29 -2.42 -4.95
CA PRO A 2 30.28 -1.10 -5.56
C PRO A 2 29.03 -0.36 -5.10
N THR A 3 29.25 0.67 -4.29
CA THR A 3 28.27 1.63 -3.82
C THR A 3 28.04 2.68 -4.90
N ASP A 4 26.94 2.60 -5.63
CA ASP A 4 26.35 3.76 -6.31
C ASP A 4 24.87 3.85 -5.90
N PRO A 5 24.49 4.76 -4.97
CA PRO A 5 23.11 4.99 -4.63
C PRO A 5 22.50 5.97 -5.62
N LYS A 6 22.27 5.53 -6.87
CA LYS A 6 21.23 6.16 -7.68
C LYS A 6 19.88 5.70 -7.13
N LEU A 7 19.34 6.46 -6.19
CA LEU A 7 17.94 6.36 -5.78
C LEU A 7 17.04 6.63 -6.99
N TYR A 8 16.62 5.59 -7.69
CA TYR A 8 15.63 5.66 -8.76
C TYR A 8 14.21 5.74 -8.15
N ASP A 9 13.82 6.93 -7.69
CA ASP A 9 12.47 7.20 -7.16
C ASP A 9 11.67 8.18 -8.05
N GLY A 10 11.72 8.00 -9.37
CA GLY A 10 11.13 8.94 -10.33
C GLY A 10 10.46 8.37 -11.59
N GLY A 11 10.24 7.06 -11.71
CA GLY A 11 9.42 6.50 -12.80
C GLY A 11 10.00 5.33 -13.62
N HIS A 12 11.08 4.67 -13.18
CA HIS A 12 11.73 3.58 -13.92
C HIS A 12 11.53 2.20 -13.27
N PHE A 13 10.28 1.84 -12.92
CA PHE A 13 9.96 0.50 -12.45
C PHE A 13 8.69 -0.01 -13.12
N ILE A 14 8.64 -1.32 -13.32
CA ILE A 14 7.44 -2.00 -13.81
C ILE A 14 6.74 -2.60 -12.61
N ARG A 15 5.42 -2.43 -12.55
CA ARG A 15 4.56 -3.09 -11.56
C ARG A 15 3.90 -4.27 -12.24
N VAL A 16 4.09 -5.46 -11.66
CA VAL A 16 3.46 -6.69 -12.13
C VAL A 16 2.73 -7.33 -10.97
N GLN A 17 1.55 -7.88 -11.24
CA GLN A 17 0.84 -8.72 -10.29
C GLN A 17 1.22 -10.17 -10.55
N ILE A 18 1.70 -10.85 -9.52
CA ILE A 18 2.13 -12.24 -9.60
C ILE A 18 1.48 -13.07 -8.49
N SER A 19 1.38 -14.38 -8.71
CA SER A 19 1.10 -15.34 -7.65
C SER A 19 2.43 -15.83 -7.08
N ILE A 20 2.56 -15.81 -5.76
CA ILE A 20 3.76 -16.27 -5.04
C ILE A 20 3.39 -17.38 -4.07
N ASP A 21 4.28 -18.35 -3.93
CA ASP A 21 4.20 -19.32 -2.85
C ASP A 21 4.74 -18.68 -1.56
N LEU A 22 3.88 -18.56 -0.55
CA LEU A 22 4.21 -17.93 0.73
C LEU A 22 5.16 -18.79 1.56
N SER A 23 5.21 -20.10 1.29
CA SER A 23 6.11 -21.03 1.96
C SER A 23 7.55 -20.84 1.52
N LEU A 24 7.82 -20.17 0.40
CA LEU A 24 9.17 -19.95 -0.10
C LEU A 24 9.70 -18.54 0.26
N PRO A 25 11.03 -18.39 0.46
CA PRO A 25 11.64 -17.08 0.64
C PRO A 25 11.39 -16.15 -0.55
N LEU A 26 11.12 -14.87 -0.27
CA LEU A 26 10.93 -13.88 -1.32
C LEU A 26 12.21 -13.66 -2.15
N CYS A 27 12.03 -13.48 -3.45
CA CYS A 27 13.15 -13.11 -4.33
C CYS A 27 13.55 -11.65 -4.07
N ARG A 28 14.82 -11.41 -3.71
CA ARG A 28 15.39 -10.07 -3.49
C ARG A 28 15.73 -9.36 -4.80
N GLY A 29 16.08 -10.14 -5.82
CA GLY A 29 16.39 -9.66 -7.15
C GLY A 29 16.77 -10.80 -8.08
N ARG A 30 17.05 -10.47 -9.33
CA ARG A 30 17.47 -11.42 -10.34
C ARG A 30 18.45 -10.77 -11.31
N LEU A 31 19.50 -11.50 -11.66
CA LEU A 31 20.36 -11.15 -12.78
C LEU A 31 19.65 -11.55 -14.09
N ILE A 32 19.43 -10.60 -14.98
CA ILE A 32 18.87 -10.86 -16.30
C ILE A 32 19.88 -10.52 -17.39
N SER A 33 19.84 -11.23 -18.50
CA SER A 33 20.54 -10.82 -19.71
C SER A 33 19.65 -9.90 -20.53
N VAL A 34 20.16 -8.70 -20.80
CA VAL A 34 19.67 -7.79 -21.82
C VAL A 34 20.56 -8.00 -23.06
N GLY A 35 20.04 -7.77 -24.26
CA GLY A 35 20.74 -8.06 -25.52
C GLY A 35 22.20 -7.58 -25.57
N GLU A 36 22.98 -8.15 -26.49
CA GLU A 36 24.43 -7.90 -26.63
C GLU A 36 25.28 -8.40 -25.45
N GLY A 37 24.83 -9.43 -24.73
CA GLY A 37 25.59 -10.05 -23.64
C GLY A 37 25.67 -9.22 -22.35
N LYS A 38 24.90 -8.13 -22.26
CA LYS A 38 24.86 -7.28 -21.07
C LYS A 38 24.01 -7.93 -19.99
N GLN A 39 24.54 -8.03 -18.77
CA GLN A 39 23.77 -8.51 -17.62
C GLN A 39 23.41 -7.35 -16.71
N VAL A 40 22.16 -7.34 -16.24
CA VAL A 40 21.62 -6.30 -15.36
C VAL A 40 20.99 -6.97 -14.15
N TRP A 41 21.38 -6.52 -12.95
CA TRP A 41 20.73 -6.93 -11.72
C TRP A 41 19.46 -6.11 -11.51
N ILE A 42 18.32 -6.79 -11.38
CA ILE A 42 17.05 -6.16 -11.06
C ILE A 42 16.71 -6.50 -9.62
N SER A 43 16.52 -5.48 -8.79
CA SER A 43 16.01 -5.62 -7.43
C SER A 43 14.48 -5.63 -7.43
N PHE A 44 13.88 -6.49 -6.60
CA PHE A 44 12.44 -6.56 -6.45
C PHE A 44 11.97 -5.84 -5.18
N LYS A 45 10.86 -5.11 -5.31
CA LYS A 45 10.12 -4.54 -4.19
C LYS A 45 8.68 -5.03 -4.28
N TYR A 46 8.08 -5.31 -3.13
CA TYR A 46 6.76 -5.91 -3.00
C TYR A 46 5.78 -4.89 -2.41
N GLU A 47 4.62 -4.78 -3.03
CA GLU A 47 3.48 -4.05 -2.48
C GLU A 47 2.63 -4.99 -1.62
N ARG A 48 1.94 -4.42 -0.61
CA ARG A 48 1.05 -5.18 0.29
C ARG A 48 1.76 -6.35 1.00
N LEU A 49 3.04 -6.18 1.30
CA LEU A 49 3.86 -7.16 2.00
C LEU A 49 3.40 -7.30 3.46
N PRO A 50 2.86 -8.44 3.91
CA PRO A 50 2.41 -8.64 5.30
C PRO A 50 3.61 -8.86 6.24
N ASN A 51 3.44 -9.69 7.28
CA ASN A 51 4.51 -10.08 8.21
C ASN A 51 5.59 -10.89 7.47
N LEU A 52 6.66 -10.20 7.06
CA LEU A 52 7.85 -10.80 6.47
C LEU A 52 8.81 -11.18 7.61
N CYS A 53 9.17 -12.46 7.68
CA CYS A 53 10.30 -12.90 8.49
C CYS A 53 11.61 -12.40 7.86
N TYR A 54 12.37 -11.59 8.58
CA TYR A 54 13.61 -10.99 8.08
C TYR A 54 14.81 -11.95 8.13
N TRP A 55 14.69 -13.08 8.83
CA TRP A 55 15.71 -14.13 8.87
C TRP A 55 15.67 -15.00 7.61
N CYS A 56 14.51 -15.58 7.32
CA CYS A 56 14.37 -16.56 6.23
C CYS A 56 13.62 -16.05 5.00
N GLY A 57 12.99 -14.87 5.07
CA GLY A 57 12.31 -14.23 3.94
C GLY A 57 10.92 -14.77 3.60
N ARG A 58 10.33 -15.61 4.46
CA ARG A 58 8.98 -16.18 4.27
C ARG A 58 7.90 -15.29 4.87
N LEU A 59 6.66 -15.47 4.41
CA LEU A 59 5.48 -14.71 4.86
C LEU A 59 4.56 -15.51 5.80
N THR A 60 4.98 -16.70 6.22
CA THR A 60 4.17 -17.63 7.00
C THR A 60 4.29 -17.47 8.51
N HIS A 61 5.29 -16.73 8.99
CA HIS A 61 5.62 -16.59 10.41
C HIS A 61 6.35 -15.27 10.66
N ASP A 62 6.39 -14.86 11.93
CA ASP A 62 7.14 -13.69 12.40
C ASP A 62 8.59 -14.05 12.76
N ASP A 63 9.45 -13.05 13.00
CA ASP A 63 10.87 -13.26 13.30
C ASP A 63 11.13 -14.21 14.48
N ILE A 64 10.24 -14.21 15.49
CA ILE A 64 10.37 -14.97 16.73
C ILE A 64 10.06 -16.46 16.54
N ASP A 65 9.17 -16.78 15.59
CA ASP A 65 8.76 -18.15 15.30
C ASP A 65 9.62 -18.78 14.19
N CYS A 66 10.70 -18.11 13.78
CA CYS A 66 11.59 -18.61 12.75
C CYS A 66 12.51 -19.69 13.31
N GLU A 67 12.61 -20.83 12.62
CA GLU A 67 13.53 -21.92 12.99
C GLU A 67 14.97 -21.42 13.19
N LEU A 68 15.46 -20.57 12.29
CA LEU A 68 16.80 -19.95 12.42
C LEU A 68 16.96 -19.13 13.70
N TRP A 69 15.90 -18.43 14.13
CA TRP A 69 15.91 -17.66 15.36
C TRP A 69 15.88 -18.57 16.59
N ILE A 70 15.02 -19.59 16.57
CA ILE A 70 14.85 -20.56 17.66
C ILE A 70 16.14 -21.36 17.87
N ASP A 71 16.74 -21.88 16.80
CA ASP A 71 17.97 -22.68 16.83
C ASP A 71 19.18 -21.87 17.34
N SER A 72 19.11 -20.54 17.24
CA SER A 72 20.15 -19.64 17.74
C SER A 72 20.00 -19.27 19.22
N GLU A 73 18.93 -19.75 19.87
CA GLU A 73 18.58 -19.40 21.25
C GLU A 73 18.45 -17.88 21.48
N GLY A 74 18.11 -17.12 20.44
CA GLY A 74 18.01 -15.66 20.47
C GLY A 74 19.35 -14.91 20.43
N THR A 75 20.44 -15.57 20.05
CA THR A 75 21.78 -14.97 19.95
C THR A 75 21.97 -14.15 18.67
N LEU A 76 21.13 -14.36 17.64
CA LEU A 76 21.30 -13.66 16.36
C LEU A 76 21.11 -12.15 16.47
N THR A 77 22.00 -11.40 15.81
CA THR A 77 21.96 -9.94 15.76
C THR A 77 21.24 -9.44 14.51
N LEU A 78 20.73 -8.21 14.53
CA LEU A 78 19.98 -7.63 13.41
C LEU A 78 20.77 -7.61 12.09
N GLU A 79 22.10 -7.53 12.16
CA GLU A 79 23.00 -7.53 11.01
C GLU A 79 23.06 -8.89 10.30
N GLN A 80 22.70 -9.97 10.98
CA GLN A 80 22.64 -11.32 10.41
C GLN A 80 21.34 -11.59 9.64
N ARG A 81 20.39 -10.64 9.64
CA ARG A 81 19.17 -10.75 8.85
C ARG A 81 19.49 -10.66 7.36
N GLU A 82 19.07 -11.65 6.61
CA GLU A 82 19.27 -11.69 5.16
C GLU A 82 18.31 -10.79 4.36
N PHE A 83 17.21 -10.39 5.00
CA PHE A 83 16.15 -9.59 4.42
C PHE A 83 15.98 -8.30 5.21
N GLY A 84 15.47 -7.25 4.55
CA GLY A 84 15.31 -5.95 5.18
C GLY A 84 14.04 -5.21 4.73
N PRO A 85 13.73 -4.08 5.38
CA PRO A 85 12.58 -3.23 5.02
C PRO A 85 12.62 -2.72 3.58
N ASN A 86 13.79 -2.73 2.94
CA ASN A 86 13.99 -2.33 1.54
C ASN A 86 13.21 -3.17 0.51
N LEU A 87 12.74 -4.36 0.90
CA LEU A 87 11.83 -5.20 0.10
C LEU A 87 10.42 -4.62 0.00
N ARG A 88 10.04 -3.69 0.89
CA ARG A 88 8.74 -3.03 0.83
C ARG A 88 8.77 -1.91 -0.22
N ALA A 89 7.83 -1.94 -1.16
CA ALA A 89 7.61 -0.83 -2.06
C ALA A 89 7.03 0.38 -1.29
N PRO A 90 7.46 1.62 -1.59
CA PRO A 90 6.81 2.80 -1.03
C PRO A 90 5.34 2.86 -1.48
N PRO A 91 4.44 3.49 -0.69
CA PRO A 91 3.06 3.67 -1.10
C PRO A 91 2.99 4.38 -2.46
N PHE A 92 2.32 3.75 -3.42
CA PHE A 92 2.07 4.39 -4.71
C PHE A 92 0.99 5.45 -4.55
N VAL A 93 1.39 6.71 -4.43
CA VAL A 93 0.48 7.84 -4.53
C VAL A 93 0.40 8.19 -6.01
N ALA A 94 -0.69 7.79 -6.68
CA ALA A 94 -0.96 8.25 -8.04
C ALA A 94 -0.86 9.77 -8.07
N ALA A 95 0.00 10.31 -8.93
CA ALA A 95 0.27 11.75 -8.99
C ALA A 95 -1.06 12.52 -8.94
N ARG A 96 -1.23 13.31 -7.88
CA ARG A 96 -2.36 14.22 -7.72
C ARG A 96 -2.47 15.05 -8.99
N LYS A 97 -3.58 14.90 -9.73
CA LYS A 97 -3.87 15.72 -10.92
C LYS A 97 -3.81 17.18 -10.47
N SER A 98 -2.83 17.94 -10.95
CA SER A 98 -2.80 19.39 -10.78
C SER A 98 -3.91 19.97 -11.66
N VAL A 99 -5.12 20.07 -11.10
CA VAL A 99 -6.26 20.67 -11.81
C VAL A 99 -6.05 22.18 -11.81
N ILE A 100 -5.55 22.73 -12.91
CA ILE A 100 -5.52 24.17 -13.15
C ILE A 100 -6.95 24.59 -13.51
N LYS A 101 -7.64 25.26 -12.58
CA LYS A 101 -8.94 25.89 -12.86
C LYS A 101 -8.70 27.17 -13.64
N VAL A 102 -8.86 27.11 -14.96
CA VAL A 102 -8.82 28.31 -15.81
C VAL A 102 -10.16 29.05 -15.68
N PRO A 103 -10.17 30.36 -15.33
CA PRO A 103 -11.39 31.16 -15.33
C PRO A 103 -11.99 31.22 -16.74
N ARG A 104 -13.28 30.92 -16.87
CA ARG A 104 -14.01 31.01 -18.15
C ARG A 104 -14.27 32.49 -18.50
N PHE A 105 -13.81 32.95 -19.66
CA PHE A 105 -14.10 34.28 -20.23
C PHE A 105 -15.21 34.19 -21.30
N TYR A 106 -16.40 33.70 -20.93
CA TYR A 106 -17.58 33.89 -21.79
C TYR A 106 -18.58 34.79 -21.05
N PRO A 107 -19.03 35.90 -21.66
CA PRO A 107 -19.96 36.80 -21.01
C PRO A 107 -21.29 36.09 -20.76
N THR A 108 -21.62 35.89 -19.49
CA THR A 108 -22.92 35.40 -19.05
C THR A 108 -23.98 36.46 -19.38
N LYS A 109 -24.93 36.11 -20.24
CA LYS A 109 -26.14 36.92 -20.44
C LYS A 109 -26.92 36.97 -19.12
N LYS A 110 -27.12 38.19 -18.59
CA LYS A 110 -27.93 38.46 -17.40
C LYS A 110 -29.37 37.99 -17.63
N LYS A 111 -29.90 37.19 -16.70
CA LYS A 111 -31.32 37.27 -16.32
C LYS A 111 -31.35 37.72 -14.85
N MET A 112 -32.01 38.85 -14.60
CA MET A 112 -32.08 39.50 -13.29
C MET A 112 -33.07 38.78 -12.35
N SER A 113 -32.56 38.51 -11.14
CA SER A 113 -33.15 38.48 -9.78
C SER A 113 -34.54 37.85 -9.55
N LEU A 114 -34.77 37.05 -8.50
CA LEU A 114 -34.69 37.40 -7.06
C LEU A 114 -34.98 36.10 -6.27
N GLY A 115 -34.43 35.70 -5.11
CA GLY A 115 -33.39 36.15 -4.20
C GLY A 115 -33.22 35.04 -3.13
N THR A 116 -31.97 34.82 -2.74
CA THR A 116 -31.42 34.40 -1.42
C THR A 116 -32.24 33.48 -0.49
N SER A 117 -31.72 32.30 -0.16
CA SER A 117 -30.96 32.08 1.10
C SER A 117 -30.55 30.60 1.25
N VAL A 118 -29.26 30.38 1.44
CA VAL A 118 -28.66 29.11 1.86
C VAL A 118 -28.95 28.93 3.35
N HIS A 119 -29.38 27.74 3.75
CA HIS A 119 -29.19 27.30 5.13
C HIS A 119 -28.49 25.93 5.14
N CYS A 120 -27.27 25.92 5.66
CA CYS A 120 -26.58 24.72 6.10
C CYS A 120 -27.12 24.32 7.47
N VAL A 121 -27.31 23.02 7.74
CA VAL A 121 -27.47 22.46 9.10
C VAL A 121 -27.03 20.98 9.09
N PRO A 122 -26.68 20.36 10.23
CA PRO A 122 -25.29 20.05 10.56
C PRO A 122 -25.09 18.59 10.99
N CYS A 123 -23.88 18.29 11.46
CA CYS A 123 -23.47 17.03 12.06
C CYS A 123 -24.12 16.78 13.46
N ARG A 124 -24.44 15.50 13.73
CA ARG A 124 -24.35 14.74 15.02
C ARG A 124 -25.64 14.16 15.64
N LYS A 125 -25.58 12.82 15.73
CA LYS A 125 -25.77 11.90 16.88
C LYS A 125 -27.15 11.60 17.50
N ASP A 126 -27.26 10.29 17.77
CA ASP A 126 -27.98 9.54 18.82
C ASP A 126 -29.51 9.45 18.83
N GLY A 127 -29.98 8.20 18.93
CA GLY A 127 -31.01 7.85 19.92
C GLY A 127 -32.36 7.34 19.39
N SER A 128 -32.55 6.02 19.55
CA SER A 128 -33.75 5.36 20.10
C SER A 128 -35.10 5.52 19.37
N GLY A 129 -35.62 4.40 18.85
CA GLY A 129 -36.97 4.30 18.30
C GLY A 129 -37.59 2.91 18.52
N LYS A 130 -38.40 2.82 19.56
CA LYS A 130 -39.19 1.65 20.03
C LYS A 130 -40.09 1.06 18.94
N GLY A 131 -39.98 -0.25 18.71
CA GLY A 131 -40.99 -1.08 18.03
C GLY A 131 -41.97 -1.67 19.03
N LYS A 132 -43.26 -1.38 18.86
CA LYS A 132 -44.39 -1.80 19.70
C LYS A 132 -44.95 -3.14 19.19
N ALA A 133 -45.40 -3.98 20.13
CA ALA A 133 -45.88 -5.35 19.95
C ALA A 133 -47.13 -5.52 19.05
N PRO A 134 -47.34 -6.71 18.46
CA PRO A 134 -48.66 -7.21 18.09
C PRO A 134 -49.28 -8.09 19.20
N ALA A 135 -50.61 -8.01 19.31
CA ALA A 135 -51.48 -8.64 20.30
C ALA A 135 -51.89 -10.10 19.89
N PRO A 136 -52.69 -10.82 20.71
CA PRO A 136 -52.54 -12.26 20.96
C PRO A 136 -53.33 -13.18 20.02
N LYS A 137 -52.93 -14.46 19.96
CA LYS A 137 -53.79 -15.57 19.55
C LYS A 137 -54.02 -16.50 20.75
N GLN A 138 -55.29 -16.71 21.03
CA GLN A 138 -55.84 -17.54 22.10
C GLN A 138 -55.60 -19.02 21.81
N SER A 139 -55.44 -19.80 22.88
CA SER A 139 -55.78 -21.21 22.98
C SER A 139 -56.48 -21.46 24.31
#